data_AF-A0A970NYC6-F1
#
_entry.id   AF-A0A970NYC6-F1
#
_cell.length_a   1.000
_cell.length_b   1.000
_cell.length_c   1.000
_cell.angle_alpha   90.00
_cell.angle_beta   90.00
_cell.angle_gamma   90.00
#
_symmetry.space_group_name_H-M   'P 1'
#
loop_
_entity.id
_entity.type
_entity.pdbx_description
1 polymer ?
#
loop_
_entity_poly.entity_id
_entity_poly.type
_entity_poly.pdbx_seq_one_letter_code
_entity_poly.pdbx_strand_id
1 'polypeptide(L)'
;MVDFGFSLSPSSRIDLDEFDRKTFDRLLALEPDAKKCMECGSCSAVCTASRYTETSVRRALHALRNGCGAQAVEELKGCQFCGKCTMVCPRGINTRHLILSILKIYGAL
;
A
#
# COMPACT_ATOMS: atom_id res chain seq x y z
N MET A 1 -42.04 5.02 17.47
CA MET A 1 -40.99 4.00 17.29
C MET A 1 -39.66 4.73 17.49
N VAL A 2 -38.88 4.33 18.48
CA VAL A 2 -37.63 5.03 18.84
C VAL A 2 -36.59 4.75 17.77
N ASP A 3 -35.98 5.79 17.19
CA ASP A 3 -34.84 5.65 16.30
C ASP A 3 -33.56 5.47 17.15
N PHE A 4 -32.96 4.29 17.05
CA PHE A 4 -31.76 3.92 17.79
C PHE A 4 -30.46 4.35 17.06
N GLY A 5 -30.54 4.95 15.87
CA GLY A 5 -29.38 5.43 15.12
C GLY A 5 -28.50 4.33 14.53
N PHE A 6 -28.97 3.09 14.48
CA PHE A 6 -28.25 1.99 13.81
C PHE A 6 -28.46 2.08 12.29
N SER A 7 -27.37 2.22 11.54
CA SER A 7 -27.35 2.12 10.08
C SER A 7 -26.58 0.88 9.63
N LEU A 8 -26.90 0.36 8.44
CA LEU A 8 -26.11 -0.69 7.82
C LEU A 8 -24.74 -0.14 7.47
N SER A 9 -23.68 -0.72 8.04
CA SER A 9 -22.32 -0.41 7.61
C SER A 9 -22.13 -0.85 6.16
N PRO A 10 -21.40 -0.06 5.33
CA PRO A 10 -21.06 -0.49 3.99
C PRO A 10 -20.29 -1.82 4.03
N SER A 11 -20.51 -2.67 3.04
CA SER A 11 -19.82 -3.96 2.95
C SER A 11 -18.31 -3.74 2.74
N SER A 12 -17.47 -4.40 3.53
CA SER A 12 -16.01 -4.44 3.31
C SER A 12 -15.60 -5.55 2.33
N ARG A 13 -16.54 -6.06 1.53
CA ARG A 13 -16.28 -7.11 0.56
C ARG A 13 -15.34 -6.59 -0.53
N ILE A 14 -14.23 -7.29 -0.74
CA ILE A 14 -13.32 -7.08 -1.85
C ILE A 14 -13.79 -7.96 -3.00
N ASP A 15 -13.97 -7.37 -4.19
CA ASP A 15 -14.24 -8.12 -5.41
C ASP A 15 -12.91 -8.51 -6.08
N LEU A 16 -12.52 -9.78 -5.93
CA LEU A 16 -11.28 -10.30 -6.51
C LEU A 16 -11.41 -10.62 -8.00
N ASP A 17 -12.62 -10.64 -8.56
CA ASP A 17 -12.83 -10.87 -9.99
C ASP A 17 -12.46 -9.62 -10.80
N GLU A 18 -12.59 -8.43 -10.20
CA GLU A 18 -12.16 -7.14 -10.79
C GLU A 18 -10.64 -6.90 -10.67
N PHE A 19 -9.90 -7.75 -9.96
CA PHE A 19 -8.47 -7.55 -9.73
C PHE A 19 -7.64 -7.65 -11.01
N ASP A 20 -6.96 -6.56 -11.37
CA ASP A 20 -5.98 -6.56 -12.46
C ASP A 20 -4.68 -7.28 -12.07
N ARG A 21 -4.70 -8.60 -12.27
CA ARG A 21 -3.53 -9.46 -12.06
C ARG A 21 -2.36 -9.10 -12.96
N LYS A 22 -2.60 -8.64 -14.20
CA LYS A 22 -1.53 -8.38 -15.17
C LYS A 22 -0.62 -7.25 -14.68
N THR A 23 -1.24 -6.18 -14.17
CA THR A 23 -0.48 -5.03 -13.63
C THR A 23 0.26 -5.41 -12.35
N PHE A 24 -0.37 -6.21 -11.48
CA PHE A 24 0.31 -6.70 -10.28
C PHE A 24 1.47 -7.64 -10.60
N ASP A 25 1.31 -8.57 -11.55
CA ASP A 25 2.38 -9.46 -12.01
C ASP A 25 3.54 -8.68 -12.65
N ARG A 26 3.24 -7.59 -13.37
CA ARG A 26 4.26 -6.66 -13.87
C ARG A 26 5.04 -5.98 -12.75
N LEU A 27 4.37 -5.55 -11.67
CA LEU A 27 5.04 -5.03 -10.48
C LEU A 27 5.95 -6.10 -9.87
N LEU A 28 5.46 -7.33 -9.74
CA LEU A 28 6.23 -8.44 -9.15
C LEU A 28 7.44 -8.86 -9.99
N ALA A 29 7.37 -8.71 -11.32
CA ALA A 29 8.50 -8.96 -12.21
C ALA A 29 9.61 -7.92 -12.03
N LEU A 30 9.25 -6.66 -11.75
CA LEU A 30 10.20 -5.57 -11.49
C LEU A 30 10.71 -5.59 -10.04
N GLU A 31 9.81 -5.87 -9.09
CA GLU A 31 10.03 -5.82 -7.65
C GLU A 31 9.65 -7.17 -7.01
N PRO A 32 10.46 -8.22 -7.19
CA PRO A 32 10.19 -9.53 -6.59
C PRO A 32 10.13 -9.46 -5.05
N ASP A 33 10.79 -8.46 -4.46
CA ASP A 33 10.80 -8.19 -3.02
C ASP A 33 9.42 -7.79 -2.47
N ALA A 34 8.49 -7.33 -3.30
CA ALA A 34 7.11 -7.05 -2.88
C ALA A 34 6.41 -8.30 -2.32
N LYS A 35 6.77 -9.50 -2.80
CA LYS A 35 6.28 -10.78 -2.24
C LYS A 35 6.85 -11.09 -0.86
N LYS A 36 8.05 -10.58 -0.54
CA LYS A 36 8.71 -10.83 0.75
C LYS A 36 8.09 -10.05 1.90
N CYS A 37 7.30 -9.01 1.60
CA CYS A 37 6.66 -8.19 2.62
C CYS A 37 5.68 -9.02 3.46
N MET A 38 5.89 -9.04 4.77
CA MET A 38 5.02 -9.70 5.74
C MET A 38 4.08 -8.73 6.48
N GLU A 39 3.93 -7.51 5.95
CA GLU A 39 3.01 -6.48 6.48
C GLU A 39 3.24 -6.10 7.97
N CYS A 40 4.47 -6.27 8.49
CA CYS A 40 4.81 -6.00 9.89
C CYS A 40 4.65 -4.54 10.35
N GLY A 41 4.66 -3.57 9.43
CA GLY A 41 4.44 -2.15 9.75
C GLY A 41 5.66 -1.36 10.26
N SER A 42 6.85 -1.95 10.38
CA SER A 42 8.06 -1.23 10.81
C SER A 42 8.36 0.01 9.96
N CYS A 43 8.13 -0.08 8.65
CA CYS A 43 8.29 1.04 7.71
C CYS A 43 7.31 2.18 7.99
N SER A 44 6.06 1.88 8.36
CA SER A 44 5.04 2.88 8.68
C SER A 44 5.32 3.55 10.03
N ALA A 45 5.86 2.80 11.00
CA ALA A 45 6.21 3.33 12.32
C ALA A 45 7.34 4.37 12.27
N VAL A 46 8.32 4.21 11.39
CA VAL A 46 9.44 5.17 11.24
C VAL A 46 9.18 6.27 10.21
N CYS A 47 8.05 6.22 9.50
CA CYS A 47 7.72 7.20 8.49
C CYS A 47 7.49 8.56 9.15
N THR A 48 8.27 9.58 8.79
CA THR A 48 8.06 10.93 9.32
C THR A 48 6.89 11.64 8.67
N ALA A 49 6.57 11.31 7.42
CA ALA A 49 5.43 11.86 6.69
C ALA A 49 4.09 11.35 7.24
N SER A 50 4.02 10.12 7.75
CA SER A 50 2.77 9.52 8.26
C SER A 50 2.12 10.28 9.42
N ARG A 51 2.87 11.16 10.09
CA ARG A 51 2.36 12.04 11.16
C ARG A 51 1.55 13.22 10.63
N TYR A 52 1.74 13.59 9.37
CA TYR A 52 1.17 14.79 8.75
C TYR A 52 0.31 14.46 7.53
N THR A 53 0.55 13.33 6.89
CA THR A 53 -0.19 12.84 5.72
C THR A 53 -0.53 11.37 5.88
N GLU A 54 -1.65 10.92 5.31
CA GLU A 54 -1.95 9.49 5.22
C GLU A 54 -0.96 8.83 4.24
N THR A 55 0.10 8.23 4.78
CA THR A 55 1.12 7.57 3.96
C THR A 55 1.67 6.34 4.67
N SER A 56 1.57 5.18 4.01
CA SER A 56 1.95 3.90 4.61
C SER A 56 2.27 2.86 3.54
N VAL A 57 3.53 2.45 3.49
CA VAL A 57 4.01 1.38 2.59
C VAL A 57 3.31 0.05 2.91
N ARG A 58 3.03 -0.23 4.19
CA ARG A 58 2.27 -1.42 4.60
C ARG A 58 0.85 -1.42 4.02
N ARG A 59 0.11 -0.32 4.18
CA ARG A 59 -1.28 -0.20 3.70
C ARG A 59 -1.30 -0.26 2.17
N ALA A 60 -0.34 0.37 1.50
CA ALA A 60 -0.20 0.32 0.06
C ALA A 60 0.00 -1.12 -0.47
N LEU A 61 0.93 -1.88 0.11
CA LEU A 61 1.15 -3.27 -0.31
C LEU A 61 -0.04 -4.19 0.00
N HIS A 62 -0.71 -3.96 1.12
CA HIS A 62 -1.95 -4.67 1.45
C HIS A 62 -3.05 -4.37 0.42
N ALA A 63 -3.24 -3.10 0.07
CA ALA A 63 -4.20 -2.66 -0.95
C ALA A 63 -3.90 -3.29 -2.32
N LEU A 64 -2.64 -3.35 -2.75
CA LEU A 64 -2.25 -4.00 -4.01
C LEU A 64 -2.58 -5.49 -4.04
N ARG A 65 -2.39 -6.21 -2.92
CA ARG A 65 -2.73 -7.64 -2.81
C ARG A 65 -4.23 -7.91 -2.89
N ASN A 66 -5.03 -6.93 -2.48
CA ASN A 66 -6.49 -6.97 -2.55
C ASN A 66 -7.03 -6.38 -3.87
N GLY A 67 -6.16 -5.97 -4.79
CA GLY A 67 -6.54 -5.37 -6.06
C GLY A 67 -6.96 -3.91 -6.03
N CYS A 68 -6.79 -3.24 -4.89
CA CYS A 68 -7.10 -1.83 -4.71
C CYS A 68 -5.91 -0.94 -5.13
N GLY A 69 -5.56 -0.93 -6.42
CA GLY A 69 -4.42 -0.18 -6.96
C GLY A 69 -4.50 1.33 -6.73
N ALA A 70 -5.68 1.92 -6.92
CA ALA A 70 -5.90 3.36 -6.67
C ALA A 70 -5.66 3.72 -5.19
N GLN A 71 -6.16 2.89 -4.27
CA GLN A 71 -5.89 3.08 -2.84
C GLN A 71 -4.40 2.99 -2.56
N ALA A 72 -3.67 2.07 -3.18
CA ALA A 72 -2.23 1.96 -2.98
C ALA A 72 -1.45 3.21 -3.40
N VAL A 73 -1.88 3.88 -4.48
CA VAL A 73 -1.31 5.17 -4.91
C VAL A 73 -1.59 6.26 -3.87
N GLU A 74 -2.83 6.33 -3.37
CA GLU A 74 -3.22 7.30 -2.33
C GLU A 74 -2.42 7.14 -1.04
N GLU A 75 -2.11 5.89 -0.65
CA GLU A 75 -1.27 5.56 0.50
C GLU A 75 0.21 5.92 0.32
N LEU A 76 0.64 6.21 -0.91
CA LEU A 76 2.05 6.47 -1.25
C LEU A 76 2.32 7.91 -1.70
N LYS A 77 1.29 8.67 -2.09
CA LYS A 77 1.44 10.04 -2.61
C LYS A 77 2.18 11.01 -1.69
N GLY A 78 2.11 10.82 -0.38
CA GLY A 78 2.82 11.65 0.61
C GLY A 78 4.27 11.25 0.86
N CYS A 79 4.79 10.22 0.16
CA CYS A 79 6.16 9.75 0.36
C CYS A 79 7.19 10.82 -0.04
N GLN A 80 8.11 11.14 0.88
CA GLN A 80 9.21 12.08 0.64
C GLN A 80 10.52 11.39 0.21
N PHE A 81 10.46 10.11 -0.16
CA PHE A 81 11.60 9.28 -0.59
C PHE A 81 12.86 9.30 0.31
N CYS A 82 12.70 9.59 1.61
CA CYS A 82 13.81 9.68 2.56
C CYS A 82 14.55 8.36 2.85
N GLY A 83 13.98 7.21 2.48
CA GLY A 83 14.64 5.89 2.59
C GLY A 83 14.66 5.24 3.99
N LYS A 84 14.13 5.90 5.03
CA LYS A 84 14.10 5.36 6.41
C LYS A 84 13.42 3.99 6.52
N CYS A 85 12.38 3.77 5.73
CA CYS A 85 11.65 2.51 5.66
C CYS A 85 12.53 1.32 5.24
N THR A 86 13.57 1.54 4.41
CA THR A 86 14.47 0.48 3.95
C THR A 86 15.43 0.05 5.06
N MET A 87 15.90 1.00 5.87
CA MET A 87 16.84 0.74 6.97
C MET A 87 16.24 -0.13 8.08
N VAL A 88 14.92 -0.08 8.27
CA VAL A 88 14.22 -0.82 9.34
C VAL A 88 13.49 -2.06 8.85
N CYS A 89 13.54 -2.37 7.55
CA CYS A 89 12.82 -3.52 7.02
C CYS A 89 13.52 -4.83 7.45
N PRO A 90 12.87 -5.70 8.26
CA PRO A 90 13.48 -6.96 8.69
C PRO A 90 13.64 -7.98 7.56
N ARG A 91 13.00 -7.73 6.40
CA ARG A 91 13.08 -8.56 5.20
C ARG A 91 14.04 -8.01 4.15
N GLY A 92 14.73 -6.89 4.44
CA GLY A 92 15.69 -6.27 3.53
C GLY A 92 15.09 -5.72 2.24
N ILE A 93 13.79 -5.39 2.23
CA ILE A 93 13.10 -4.89 1.04
C ILE A 93 13.58 -3.47 0.74
N ASN A 94 13.97 -3.20 -0.51
CA ASN A 94 14.24 -1.85 -1.00
C ASN A 94 12.93 -1.07 -1.18
N THR A 95 12.31 -0.71 -0.04
CA THR A 95 11.01 -0.04 -0.01
C THR A 95 11.02 1.30 -0.73
N ARG A 96 12.16 2.02 -0.79
CA ARG A 96 12.24 3.28 -1.54
C ARG A 96 12.02 3.05 -3.04
N HIS A 97 12.71 2.06 -3.62
CA HIS A 97 12.60 1.73 -5.04
C HIS A 97 11.22 1.12 -5.35
N LEU A 98 10.73 0.23 -4.47
CA LEU A 98 9.39 -0.33 -4.56
C LEU A 98 8.29 0.73 -4.66
N ILE A 99 8.35 1.80 -3.85
CA ILE A 99 7.37 2.90 -3.91
C ILE A 99 7.41 3.60 -5.27
N LEU A 100 8.61 3.91 -5.80
CA LEU A 100 8.76 4.51 -7.13
C LEU A 100 8.15 3.62 -8.21
N SER A 101 8.46 2.32 -8.18
CA SER A 101 7.94 1.33 -9.11
C SER A 101 6.42 1.23 -9.07
N ILE A 102 5.81 1.26 -7.87
CA ILE A 102 4.35 1.26 -7.72
C ILE A 102 3.74 2.51 -8.32
N LEU A 103 4.23 3.71 -7.97
CA LEU A 103 3.67 4.98 -8.46
C LEU A 103 3.78 5.10 -9.99
N LYS A 104 4.87 4.61 -10.57
CA LYS A 104 5.08 4.58 -12.03
C LYS A 104 4.16 3.59 -12.75
N ILE A 105 3.87 2.44 -12.15
CA ILE A 105 3.01 1.41 -12.76
C ILE A 105 1.52 1.79 -12.63
N TYR A 106 1.12 2.35 -11.49
CA TYR A 106 -0.28 2.64 -11.16
C TYR A 106 -0.69 4.11 -11.41
N GLY A 107 0.17 4.93 -12.02
CA GLY A 107 -0.25 6.19 -12.67
C GLY A 107 -0.21 7.46 -11.82
N ALA A 108 0.75 7.58 -10.89
CA ALA A 108 1.00 8.83 -10.15
C ALA A 108 2.31 9.52 -10.51
N LEU A 109 3.12 8.94 -11.41
CA LEU A 109 4.41 9.47 -11.86
C LEU A 109 4.70 9.12 -13.32
#